data_AF-A0A1K0FLV3-F1
#
_entry.id   AF-A0A1K0FLV3-F1
#
_cell.length_a   1.000
_cell.length_b   1.000
_cell.length_c   1.000
_cell.angle_alpha   90.00
_cell.angle_beta   90.00
_cell.angle_gamma   90.00
#
_symmetry.space_group_name_H-M   'P 1'
#
loop_
_entity.id
_entity.type
_entity.pdbx_description
1 polymer ?
#
loop_
_entity_poly.entity_id
_entity_poly.type
_entity_poly.pdbx_seq_one_letter_code
_entity_poly.pdbx_strand_id
1 'polypeptide(L)'
;MKTLFPPYAQPSPELSVDPDTWIVQDRPGPPRTAHQRLGRVDLDWGGRSLADVLGDVDAWREDGVQGLFLDRAPAGSSGVGPVALTVRLAARRGLHRIVLNPGVPTHPLYRDLGVKICTFDGPWSAYQGWDGDGVRTGDGHLVHGVPPELLTAARRLMGRRGAGFGLATDAGPYVSGAASGGGAGSAGSCTTSGS
;
A
#
# COMPACT_ATOMS: atom_id res chain seq x y z
N MET A 1 -16.01 -4.66 -8.74
CA MET A 1 -14.79 -4.45 -7.92
C MET A 1 -14.01 -3.33 -8.56
N LYS A 2 -13.60 -2.31 -7.80
CA LYS A 2 -12.77 -1.21 -8.31
C LYS A 2 -11.32 -1.65 -8.51
N THR A 3 -10.61 -1.07 -9.46
CA THR A 3 -9.22 -1.49 -9.75
C THR A 3 -8.24 -0.51 -9.13
N LEU A 4 -7.23 -1.05 -8.44
CA LEU A 4 -6.16 -0.25 -7.83
C LEU A 4 -4.82 -0.77 -8.35
N PHE A 5 -4.04 0.08 -9.01
CA PHE A 5 -2.71 -0.26 -9.50
C PHE A 5 -1.65 0.24 -8.52
N PRO A 6 -1.15 -0.59 -7.59
CA PRO A 6 0.01 -0.25 -6.78
C PRO A 6 1.25 -0.10 -7.68
N PRO A 7 2.31 0.54 -7.20
CA PRO A 7 3.43 0.96 -8.04
C PRO A 7 4.21 -0.18 -8.70
N TYR A 8 4.19 -1.38 -8.12
CA TYR A 8 4.79 -2.58 -8.70
C TYR A 8 3.98 -3.19 -9.84
N ALA A 9 2.75 -2.73 -10.06
CA ALA A 9 1.89 -3.18 -11.14
C ALA A 9 1.72 -2.07 -12.17
N GLN A 10 1.95 -2.39 -13.43
CA GLN A 10 1.70 -1.46 -14.53
C GLN A 10 0.26 -1.64 -15.03
N PRO A 11 -0.51 -0.56 -15.20
CA PRO A 11 -1.78 -0.65 -15.92
C PRO A 11 -1.54 -1.11 -17.36
N SER A 12 -2.47 -1.88 -17.94
CA SER A 12 -2.41 -2.23 -19.36
C SER A 12 -2.37 -0.94 -20.20
N PRO A 13 -1.55 -0.87 -21.26
CA PRO A 13 -1.56 0.27 -22.19
C PRO A 13 -2.94 0.52 -22.82
N GLU A 14 -3.75 -0.53 -22.92
CA GLU A 14 -5.09 -0.50 -23.50
C GLU A 14 -6.19 -0.12 -22.48
N LEU A 15 -5.81 0.15 -21.22
CA LEU A 15 -6.76 0.46 -20.18
C LEU A 15 -7.45 1.81 -20.45
N SER A 16 -8.72 1.75 -20.81
CA SER A 16 -9.55 2.94 -20.97
C SER A 16 -9.61 3.76 -19.68
N VAL A 17 -9.71 5.09 -19.82
CA VAL A 17 -9.91 6.00 -18.69
C VAL A 17 -11.26 5.72 -18.04
N ASP A 18 -11.24 5.38 -16.74
CA ASP A 18 -12.43 5.03 -15.95
C ASP A 18 -12.30 5.60 -14.52
N PRO A 19 -13.34 6.27 -13.99
CA PRO A 19 -13.35 6.83 -12.63
C PRO A 19 -13.21 5.80 -11.50
N ASP A 20 -13.44 4.51 -11.77
CA ASP A 20 -13.28 3.43 -10.78
C ASP A 20 -11.88 2.81 -10.77
N THR A 21 -10.96 3.34 -11.58
CA THR A 21 -9.56 2.92 -11.62
C THR A 21 -8.65 3.95 -10.96
N TRP A 22 -7.84 3.48 -10.00
CA TRP A 22 -6.86 4.31 -9.28
C TRP A 22 -5.43 3.84 -9.56
N ILE A 23 -4.57 4.80 -9.91
CA ILE A 23 -3.14 4.57 -10.13
C ILE A 23 -2.38 5.11 -8.92
N VAL A 24 -1.58 4.27 -8.26
CA VAL A 24 -0.73 4.69 -7.16
C VAL A 24 0.60 5.19 -7.71
N GLN A 25 1.00 6.40 -7.34
CA GLN A 25 2.30 6.96 -7.70
C GLN A 25 3.26 6.92 -6.51
N ASP A 26 4.51 6.54 -6.76
CA ASP A 26 5.58 6.50 -5.74
C ASP A 26 6.19 7.87 -5.47
N ARG A 27 6.19 8.75 -6.47
CA ARG A 27 6.82 10.07 -6.40
C ARG A 27 5.98 11.12 -7.11
N PRO A 28 5.94 12.37 -6.61
CA PRO A 28 5.40 13.49 -7.34
C PRO A 28 6.02 13.61 -8.73
N GLY A 29 5.24 14.07 -9.69
CA GLY A 29 5.64 14.21 -11.07
C GLY A 29 4.44 14.28 -12.01
N PRO A 30 4.70 14.57 -13.29
CA PRO A 30 3.63 14.72 -14.28
C PRO A 30 2.77 13.45 -14.35
N PRO A 31 1.46 13.58 -14.55
CA PRO A 31 0.58 12.44 -14.70
C PRO A 31 1.02 11.60 -15.89
N ARG A 32 1.15 10.29 -15.68
CA ARG A 32 1.49 9.34 -16.75
C ARG A 32 0.27 8.88 -17.54
N THR A 33 -0.92 9.03 -16.96
CA THR A 33 -2.21 8.69 -17.55
C THR A 33 -3.28 9.69 -17.09
N ALA A 34 -4.44 9.71 -17.74
CA ALA A 34 -5.58 10.55 -17.35
C ALA A 34 -6.46 9.92 -16.24
N HIS A 35 -6.10 8.73 -15.73
CA HIS A 35 -6.79 8.07 -14.63
C HIS A 35 -6.61 8.82 -13.31
N GLN A 36 -7.48 8.54 -12.34
CA GLN A 36 -7.34 9.08 -10.99
C GLN A 36 -6.07 8.54 -10.33
N ARG A 37 -5.33 9.42 -9.66
CA ARG A 37 -4.04 9.16 -9.03
C ARG A 37 -4.15 9.23 -7.51
N LEU A 38 -3.48 8.31 -6.83
CA LEU A 38 -3.25 8.33 -5.39
C LEU A 38 -1.76 8.49 -5.14
N GLY A 39 -1.39 9.44 -4.29
CA GLY A 39 -0.01 9.58 -3.82
C GLY A 39 0.32 8.53 -2.76
N ARG A 40 1.39 7.77 -2.94
CA ARG A 40 1.85 6.82 -1.93
C ARG A 40 2.51 7.56 -0.77
N VAL A 41 2.05 7.30 0.44
CA VAL A 41 2.70 7.73 1.66
C VAL A 41 2.98 6.49 2.48
N ASP A 42 4.25 6.26 2.75
CA ASP A 42 4.71 5.12 3.53
C ASP A 42 4.62 5.45 5.02
N LEU A 43 3.88 4.66 5.80
CA LEU A 43 3.74 4.88 7.25
C LEU A 43 4.75 4.11 8.10
N ASP A 44 5.54 3.22 7.49
CA ASP A 44 6.53 2.37 8.16
C ASP A 44 5.98 1.67 9.41
N TRP A 45 4.77 1.10 9.29
CA TRP A 45 4.02 0.44 10.38
C TRP A 45 3.83 1.32 11.62
N GLY A 46 3.86 2.64 11.45
CA GLY A 46 3.78 3.63 12.53
C GLY A 46 5.13 4.10 13.06
N GLY A 47 6.25 3.70 12.44
CA GLY A 47 7.61 4.09 12.82
C GLY A 47 7.99 5.52 12.41
N ARG A 48 7.29 6.11 11.43
CA ARG A 48 7.56 7.48 10.98
C ARG A 48 6.91 8.54 11.86
N SER A 49 7.60 9.66 12.02
CA SER A 49 7.03 10.81 12.72
C SER A 49 5.86 11.41 11.95
N LEU A 50 4.93 12.04 12.66
CA LEU A 50 3.82 12.75 12.01
C LEU A 50 4.32 13.87 11.08
N ALA A 51 5.42 14.54 11.43
CA ALA A 51 5.98 15.62 10.62
C ALA A 51 6.47 15.10 9.27
N ASP A 52 7.19 13.98 9.25
CA ASP A 52 7.68 13.37 8.00
C ASP A 52 6.52 12.91 7.11
N VAL A 53 5.51 12.28 7.71
CA VAL A 53 4.30 11.85 7.00
C VAL A 53 3.57 13.06 6.40
N LEU A 54 3.43 14.15 7.15
CA LEU A 54 2.77 15.35 6.64
C LEU A 54 3.59 16.06 5.55
N GLY A 55 4.92 15.99 5.60
CA GLY A 55 5.78 16.47 4.52
C GLY A 55 5.46 15.78 3.19
N ASP A 56 5.30 14.46 3.20
CA ASP A 56 4.90 13.71 2.00
C ASP A 56 3.48 14.08 1.55
N VAL A 57 2.55 14.23 2.50
CA VAL A 57 1.15 14.63 2.21
C VAL A 57 1.11 16.01 1.54
N ASP A 58 1.91 16.95 2.02
CA ASP A 58 2.00 18.30 1.45
C ASP A 58 2.60 18.27 0.04
N ALA A 59 3.67 17.48 -0.18
CA ALA A 59 4.24 17.27 -1.51
C ALA A 59 3.22 16.66 -2.51
N TRP A 60 2.43 15.69 -2.06
CA TRP A 60 1.36 15.11 -2.90
C TRP A 60 0.22 16.09 -3.18
N ARG A 61 -0.13 16.92 -2.20
CA ARG A 61 -1.13 17.97 -2.40
C ARG A 61 -0.67 18.96 -3.48
N GLU A 62 0.61 19.32 -3.50
CA GLU A 62 1.19 20.20 -4.53
C GLU A 62 1.21 19.54 -5.92
N ASP A 63 1.39 18.21 -5.98
CA ASP A 63 1.34 17.44 -7.23
C ASP A 63 -0.08 17.35 -7.85
N GLY A 64 -1.12 17.61 -7.05
CA GLY A 64 -2.51 17.56 -7.51
C GLY A 64 -3.05 16.14 -7.69
N VAL A 65 -2.62 15.18 -6.87
CA VAL A 65 -3.28 13.86 -6.78
C VAL A 65 -4.67 13.98 -6.16
N GLN A 66 -5.56 13.01 -6.45
CA GLN A 66 -6.94 13.03 -5.94
C GLN A 66 -7.06 12.44 -4.53
N GLY A 67 -5.98 11.88 -3.99
CA GLY A 67 -6.00 11.19 -2.72
C GLY A 67 -4.68 10.51 -2.39
N LEU A 68 -4.71 9.67 -1.35
CA LEU A 68 -3.53 9.01 -0.82
C LEU A 68 -3.72 7.50 -0.70
N PHE A 69 -2.65 6.78 -0.97
CA PHE A 69 -2.47 5.38 -0.63
C PHE A 69 -1.48 5.31 0.54
N LEU A 70 -2.00 5.14 1.75
CA LEU A 70 -1.21 5.04 2.98
C LEU A 70 -0.71 3.60 3.12
N ASP A 71 0.54 3.37 2.71
CA ASP A 71 1.13 2.04 2.65
C ASP A 71 1.83 1.64 3.95
N ARG A 72 1.99 0.33 4.14
CA ARG A 72 2.67 -0.26 5.31
C ARG A 72 2.06 0.30 6.60
N ALA A 73 0.73 0.39 6.63
CA ALA A 73 0.00 0.94 7.77
C ALA A 73 -0.02 -0.02 8.96
N PRO A 74 0.01 0.49 10.21
CA PRO A 74 -0.20 -0.37 11.37
C PRO A 74 -1.61 -0.99 11.34
N ALA A 75 -1.74 -2.22 11.82
CA ALA A 75 -3.02 -2.95 11.90
C ALA A 75 -3.58 -3.03 13.32
N GLY A 76 -2.71 -2.92 14.33
CA GLY A 76 -3.07 -3.01 15.75
C GLY A 76 -3.74 -1.74 16.30
N SER A 77 -4.36 -1.88 17.47
CA SER A 77 -5.11 -0.80 18.15
C SER A 77 -4.26 0.43 18.46
N SER A 78 -2.97 0.26 18.79
CA SER A 78 -2.05 1.37 19.09
C SER A 78 -1.84 2.33 17.91
N GLY A 79 -1.96 1.84 16.67
CA GLY A 79 -1.79 2.66 15.46
C GLY A 79 -3.02 3.48 15.07
N VAL A 80 -4.19 3.22 15.65
CA VAL A 80 -5.46 3.84 15.23
C VAL A 80 -5.41 5.36 15.37
N GLY A 81 -4.94 5.85 16.52
CA GLY A 81 -4.87 7.29 16.81
C GLY A 81 -3.97 8.06 15.82
N PRO A 82 -2.70 7.66 15.64
CA PRO A 82 -1.82 8.26 14.64
C PRO A 82 -2.39 8.22 13.21
N VAL A 83 -2.95 7.08 12.77
CA VAL A 83 -3.55 6.96 11.44
C VAL A 83 -4.77 7.87 11.29
N ALA A 84 -5.64 7.93 12.30
CA ALA A 84 -6.80 8.82 12.31
C ALA A 84 -6.39 10.29 12.18
N LEU A 85 -5.32 10.68 12.87
CA LEU A 85 -4.76 12.02 12.79
C LEU A 85 -4.24 12.32 11.38
N THR A 86 -3.48 11.42 10.78
CA THR A 86 -3.01 11.53 9.38
C THR A 86 -4.17 11.67 8.41
N VAL A 87 -5.19 10.82 8.50
CA VAL A 87 -6.41 10.86 7.68
C VAL A 87 -7.11 12.22 7.79
N ARG A 88 -7.31 12.72 9.01
CA ARG A 88 -7.94 14.02 9.26
C ARG A 88 -7.12 15.17 8.69
N LEU A 89 -5.80 15.14 8.85
CA LEU A 89 -4.92 16.20 8.39
C LEU A 89 -4.74 16.20 6.86
N ALA A 90 -4.78 15.04 6.22
CA ALA A 90 -4.85 14.91 4.76
C ALA A 90 -6.19 15.46 4.22
N ALA A 91 -7.32 15.13 4.86
CA ALA A 91 -8.62 15.67 4.48
C ALA A 91 -8.66 17.22 4.57
N ARG A 92 -8.03 17.82 5.59
CA ARG A 92 -7.89 19.28 5.70
C ARG A 92 -7.09 19.92 4.56
N ARG A 93 -6.27 19.14 3.86
CA ARG A 93 -5.50 19.54 2.68
C ARG A 93 -6.23 19.26 1.36
N GLY A 94 -7.49 18.81 1.42
CA GLY A 94 -8.31 18.46 0.25
C GLY A 94 -8.11 17.02 -0.26
N LEU A 95 -7.29 16.21 0.42
CA LEU A 95 -7.00 14.83 0.03
C LEU A 95 -7.98 13.87 0.74
N HIS A 96 -9.19 13.77 0.21
CA HIS A 96 -10.29 13.00 0.83
C HIS A 96 -10.33 11.51 0.44
N ARG A 97 -9.72 11.15 -0.69
CA ARG A 97 -9.74 9.77 -1.18
C ARG A 97 -8.58 8.99 -0.56
N ILE A 98 -8.85 8.29 0.53
CA ILE A 98 -7.81 7.56 1.25
C ILE A 98 -8.04 6.05 1.13
N VAL A 99 -6.97 5.37 0.73
CA VAL A 99 -6.82 3.92 0.85
C VAL A 99 -5.74 3.66 1.89
N LEU A 100 -6.08 2.89 2.92
CA LEU A 100 -5.15 2.43 3.96
C LEU A 100 -4.73 1.00 3.62
N ASN A 101 -3.43 0.75 3.49
CA ASN A 101 -2.88 -0.59 3.24
C ASN A 101 -2.05 -1.11 4.41
N PRO A 102 -2.69 -1.80 5.36
CA PRO A 102 -2.00 -2.65 6.33
C PRO A 102 -1.61 -4.02 5.74
N GLY A 103 -2.22 -4.44 4.62
CA GLY A 103 -1.98 -5.74 4.00
C GLY A 103 -2.55 -6.94 4.76
N VAL A 104 -3.18 -6.69 5.92
CA VAL A 104 -3.78 -7.69 6.82
C VAL A 104 -5.06 -7.13 7.46
N PRO A 105 -5.97 -7.97 7.99
CA PRO A 105 -7.10 -7.51 8.79
C PRO A 105 -6.64 -6.60 9.95
N THR A 106 -7.40 -5.53 10.20
CA THR A 106 -7.07 -4.54 11.23
C THR A 106 -7.97 -4.62 12.44
N HIS A 107 -7.52 -4.00 13.54
CA HIS A 107 -8.35 -3.78 14.70
C HIS A 107 -9.68 -3.08 14.32
N PRO A 108 -10.83 -3.47 14.89
CA PRO A 108 -12.14 -2.94 14.48
C PRO A 108 -12.28 -1.41 14.50
N LEU A 109 -11.53 -0.71 15.35
CA LEU A 109 -11.56 0.77 15.42
C LEU A 109 -11.08 1.48 14.14
N TYR A 110 -10.31 0.83 13.28
CA TYR A 110 -9.95 1.42 11.97
C TYR A 110 -11.18 1.64 11.08
N ARG A 111 -12.29 0.95 11.35
CA ARG A 111 -13.52 1.05 10.56
C ARG A 111 -14.21 2.40 10.78
N ASP A 112 -14.05 3.01 11.94
CA ASP A 112 -14.62 4.31 12.28
C ASP A 112 -13.98 5.46 11.48
N LEU A 113 -12.83 5.22 10.85
CA LEU A 113 -12.14 6.20 10.00
C LEU A 113 -12.87 6.45 8.67
N GLY A 114 -13.77 5.56 8.25
CA GLY A 114 -14.52 5.70 6.99
C GLY A 114 -13.66 5.62 5.72
N VAL A 115 -12.40 5.16 5.83
CA VAL A 115 -11.49 4.99 4.70
C VAL A 115 -11.59 3.59 4.11
N LYS A 116 -11.13 3.41 2.87
CA LYS A 116 -10.99 2.08 2.27
C LYS A 116 -9.78 1.38 2.87
N ILE A 117 -9.91 0.10 3.22
CA ILE A 117 -8.85 -0.68 3.86
C ILE A 117 -8.51 -1.88 2.97
N CYS A 118 -7.22 -2.05 2.67
CA CYS A 118 -6.69 -3.22 2.00
C CYS A 118 -6.25 -4.24 3.05
N THR A 119 -6.98 -5.34 3.18
CA THR A 119 -6.80 -6.36 4.23
C THR A 119 -6.04 -7.59 3.76
N PHE A 120 -5.62 -7.62 2.50
CA PHE A 120 -4.71 -8.62 1.99
C PHE A 120 -3.75 -7.94 1.01
N ASP A 121 -2.44 -8.04 1.25
CA ASP A 121 -1.39 -7.69 0.29
C ASP A 121 -0.33 -8.78 0.32
N GLY A 122 -0.28 -9.62 -0.71
CA GLY A 122 0.57 -10.81 -0.67
C GLY A 122 0.55 -11.67 -1.93
N PRO A 123 1.35 -12.75 -1.94
CA PRO A 123 1.52 -13.59 -3.11
C PRO A 123 0.28 -14.46 -3.36
N TRP A 124 0.07 -14.82 -4.62
CA TRP A 124 -0.98 -15.75 -5.06
C TRP A 124 -0.97 -17.05 -4.23
N SER A 125 0.21 -17.62 -3.96
CA SER A 125 0.34 -18.85 -3.17
C SER A 125 -0.26 -18.72 -1.76
N ALA A 126 -0.03 -17.59 -1.09
CA ALA A 126 -0.66 -17.30 0.21
C ALA A 126 -2.16 -17.04 0.04
N TYR A 127 -2.54 -16.29 -1.00
CA TYR A 127 -3.95 -15.98 -1.25
C TYR A 127 -4.79 -17.23 -1.48
N GLN A 128 -4.28 -18.26 -2.17
CA GLN A 128 -5.02 -19.49 -2.43
C GLN A 128 -5.51 -20.16 -1.13
N GLY A 129 -4.65 -20.26 -0.13
CA GLY A 129 -4.96 -20.88 1.16
C GLY A 129 -5.59 -19.94 2.20
N TRP A 130 -5.66 -18.65 1.92
CA TRP A 130 -6.18 -17.66 2.87
C TRP A 130 -7.69 -17.84 3.12
N ASP A 131 -8.06 -17.95 4.39
CA ASP A 131 -9.44 -18.18 4.85
C ASP A 131 -10.27 -16.89 4.94
N GLY A 132 -9.62 -15.72 4.95
CA GLY A 132 -10.29 -14.43 5.00
C GLY A 132 -10.75 -14.01 6.39
N ASP A 133 -10.23 -14.64 7.46
CA ASP A 133 -10.65 -14.29 8.82
C ASP A 133 -10.41 -12.79 9.13
N GLY A 134 -11.35 -12.17 9.83
CA GLY A 134 -11.31 -10.74 10.17
C GLY A 134 -11.58 -9.74 9.03
N VAL A 135 -11.82 -10.20 7.79
CA VAL A 135 -12.12 -9.33 6.64
C VAL A 135 -13.60 -9.00 6.53
N ARG A 136 -13.92 -7.80 6.04
CA ARG A 136 -15.28 -7.37 5.74
C ARG A 136 -15.50 -7.26 4.24
N THR A 137 -16.71 -7.58 3.78
CA THR A 137 -17.10 -7.31 2.39
C THR A 137 -16.87 -5.85 2.05
N GLY A 138 -16.21 -5.59 0.92
CA GLY A 138 -15.82 -4.26 0.48
C GLY A 138 -14.35 -3.92 0.74
N ASP A 139 -13.66 -4.72 1.56
CA ASP A 139 -12.21 -4.58 1.76
C ASP A 139 -11.42 -4.86 0.47
N GLY A 140 -10.20 -4.34 0.43
CA GLY A 140 -9.32 -4.44 -0.71
C GLY A 140 -8.39 -5.64 -0.62
N HIS A 141 -8.14 -6.31 -1.75
CA HIS A 141 -7.13 -7.36 -1.86
C HIS A 141 -6.12 -7.01 -2.95
N LEU A 142 -4.82 -7.08 -2.64
CA LEU A 142 -3.72 -6.96 -3.58
C LEU A 142 -3.01 -8.32 -3.66
N VAL A 143 -3.07 -8.94 -4.84
CA VAL A 143 -2.59 -10.29 -5.06
C VAL A 143 -1.56 -10.27 -6.18
N HIS A 144 -0.31 -10.59 -5.84
CA HIS A 144 0.82 -10.50 -6.75
C HIS A 144 1.41 -11.89 -7.06
N GLY A 145 2.21 -12.00 -8.12
CA GLY A 145 2.80 -13.27 -8.57
C GLY A 145 1.77 -14.31 -9.02
N VAL A 146 0.63 -13.86 -9.56
CA VAL A 146 -0.39 -14.74 -10.14
C VAL A 146 0.08 -15.23 -11.50
N PRO A 147 0.15 -16.54 -11.79
CA PRO A 147 0.44 -17.02 -13.14
C PRO A 147 -0.50 -16.37 -14.18
N PRO A 148 -0.02 -15.91 -15.34
CA PRO A 148 -0.84 -15.15 -16.30
C PRO A 148 -2.16 -15.84 -16.69
N GLU A 149 -2.13 -17.16 -16.87
CA GLU A 149 -3.28 -17.99 -17.17
C GLU A 149 -4.32 -18.05 -16.05
N LEU A 150 -3.94 -17.72 -14.81
CA LEU A 150 -4.80 -17.71 -13.64
C LEU A 150 -5.32 -16.31 -13.27
N LEU A 151 -4.91 -15.23 -13.95
CA LEU A 151 -5.33 -13.86 -13.60
C LEU A 151 -6.86 -13.69 -13.55
N THR A 152 -7.57 -14.28 -14.52
CA THR A 152 -9.04 -14.26 -14.53
C THR A 152 -9.63 -15.05 -13.36
N ALA A 153 -9.06 -16.22 -13.04
CA ALA A 153 -9.51 -17.05 -11.92
C ALA A 153 -9.25 -16.35 -10.57
N ALA A 154 -8.10 -15.71 -10.42
CA ALA A 154 -7.71 -14.93 -9.25
C ALA A 154 -8.70 -13.77 -9.01
N ARG A 155 -9.01 -12.98 -10.04
CA ARG A 155 -10.01 -11.90 -9.95
C ARG A 155 -11.40 -12.41 -9.54
N ARG A 156 -11.83 -13.55 -10.09
CA ARG A 156 -13.10 -14.20 -9.69
C ARG A 156 -13.07 -14.65 -8.24
N LEU A 157 -11.95 -15.22 -7.77
CA LEU A 157 -11.78 -15.62 -6.37
C LEU A 157 -11.83 -14.41 -5.44
N MET A 158 -11.17 -13.31 -5.79
CA MET A 158 -11.24 -12.05 -5.05
C MET A 158 -12.69 -11.57 -4.90
N GLY A 159 -13.46 -11.56 -5.99
CA GLY A 159 -14.88 -11.21 -5.96
C GLY A 159 -15.70 -12.13 -5.05
N ARG A 160 -15.49 -13.46 -5.13
CA ARG A 160 -16.17 -14.42 -4.24
C ARG A 160 -15.82 -14.24 -2.76
N ARG A 161 -14.61 -13.78 -2.46
CA ARG A 161 -14.18 -13.40 -1.10
C ARG A 161 -14.62 -11.99 -0.69
N GLY A 162 -15.47 -11.33 -1.46
CA GLY A 162 -16.07 -10.05 -1.09
C GLY A 162 -15.16 -8.84 -1.32
N ALA A 163 -14.12 -8.95 -2.15
CA ALA A 163 -13.26 -7.80 -2.47
C ALA A 163 -14.05 -6.64 -3.10
N GLY A 164 -14.01 -5.47 -2.47
CA GLY A 164 -14.62 -4.26 -3.00
C GLY A 164 -13.75 -3.55 -4.04
N PHE A 165 -12.43 -3.66 -3.87
CA PHE A 165 -11.41 -3.14 -4.76
C PHE A 165 -10.16 -4.03 -4.73
N GLY A 166 -9.25 -3.84 -5.67
CA GLY A 166 -7.98 -4.57 -5.61
C GLY A 166 -7.32 -4.79 -6.95
N LEU A 167 -6.33 -5.68 -6.94
CA LEU A 167 -5.60 -6.13 -8.10
C LEU A 167 -5.19 -7.59 -7.95
N ALA A 168 -5.30 -8.34 -9.05
CA ALA A 168 -4.53 -9.54 -9.29
C ALA A 168 -3.54 -9.25 -10.42
N THR A 169 -2.26 -9.53 -10.19
CA THR A 169 -1.17 -9.27 -11.13
C THR A 169 -0.15 -10.39 -11.14
N ASP A 170 0.49 -10.58 -12.29
CA ASP A 170 1.61 -11.51 -12.51
C ASP A 170 2.95 -10.92 -12.05
N ALA A 171 3.03 -9.60 -11.88
CA ALA A 171 4.17 -8.93 -11.28
C ALA A 171 4.47 -9.47 -9.86
N GLY A 172 5.74 -9.64 -9.51
CA GLY A 172 6.19 -9.99 -8.16
C GLY A 172 6.04 -8.83 -7.16
N PRO A 173 6.20 -9.09 -5.85
CA PRO A 173 6.19 -8.02 -4.85
C PRO A 173 7.33 -7.04 -5.12
N TYR A 174 7.08 -5.76 -4.86
CA TYR A 174 8.15 -4.75 -4.84
C TYR A 174 9.16 -5.12 -3.75
N VAL A 175 10.38 -5.49 -4.13
CA VAL A 175 11.51 -5.47 -3.21
C VAL A 175 12.17 -4.11 -3.38
N SER A 176 11.93 -3.17 -2.46
CA SER A 176 12.67 -1.91 -2.47
C SER A 176 14.14 -2.23 -2.25
N GLY A 177 15.00 -1.81 -3.18
CA GLY A 177 16.45 -1.89 -3.01
C GLY A 177 16.93 -0.83 -2.02
N ALA A 178 16.62 -1.00 -0.74
CA ALA A 178 17.17 -0.15 0.33
C ALA A 178 17.20 -0.91 1.68
N ALA A 179 18.01 -1.97 1.73
CA ALA A 179 18.57 -2.51 2.98
C ALA A 179 19.92 -3.23 2.74
N SER A 180 20.67 -2.85 1.72
CA SER A 180 22.07 -3.29 1.53
C SER A 180 23.00 -2.10 1.78
N GLY A 181 23.20 -1.76 3.04
CA GLY A 181 24.10 -0.67 3.43
C GLY A 181 24.23 -0.54 4.94
N GLY A 182 25.05 -1.39 5.56
CA GLY A 182 25.48 -1.18 6.94
C GLY A 182 25.96 -2.45 7.63
N GLY A 183 27.21 -2.87 7.38
CA GLY A 183 27.80 -3.97 8.15
C GLY A 183 29.09 -4.55 7.60
N ALA A 184 30.10 -3.72 7.29
CA ALA A 184 31.47 -4.20 7.11
C ALA A 184 32.45 -3.14 7.65
N GLY A 185 32.41 -2.93 8.96
CA GLY A 185 33.46 -2.25 9.70
C GLY A 185 34.42 -3.30 10.25
N SER A 186 35.55 -3.45 9.58
CA SER A 186 36.65 -4.35 9.87
C SER A 186 37.05 -4.35 11.36
N ALA A 187 37.15 -5.54 11.93
CA ALA A 187 37.76 -5.81 13.23
C ALA A 187 39.25 -5.45 13.17
N GLY A 188 39.63 -4.37 13.85
CA GLY A 188 41.02 -4.07 14.15
C GLY A 188 41.56 -5.08 15.15
N SER A 189 42.37 -6.01 14.65
CA SER A 189 43.20 -6.93 15.42
C SER A 189 44.16 -6.17 16.35
N CYS A 190 43.89 -6.15 17.64
CA CYS A 190 44.89 -5.86 18.67
C CYS A 190 45.60 -7.18 19.02
N THR A 191 46.75 -7.43 18.38
CA THR A 191 47.70 -8.46 18.81
C THR A 191 48.45 -7.97 20.04
N THR A 192 48.23 -8.64 21.15
CA THR A 192 49.11 -8.64 22.32
C THR A 192 50.35 -9.49 22.02
N SER A 193 51.53 -8.87 22.07
CA SER A 193 52.81 -9.59 22.14
C SER A 193 53.67 -8.91 23.19
N GLY A 194 53.86 -9.60 24.32
CA GLY A 194 54.87 -9.24 25.31
C GLY A 194 56.26 -9.73 24.90
N SER A 195 57.27 -8.96 25.28
CA SER A 195 58.59 -9.37 25.75
C SER A 195 59.22 -8.18 26.45
#